data_AF-V4CR66-F1
#
_entry.id   AF-V4CR66-F1
#
_cell.length_a   1.000
_cell.length_b   1.000
_cell.length_c   1.000
_cell.angle_alpha   90.00
_cell.angle_beta   90.00
_cell.angle_gamma   90.00
#
_symmetry.space_group_name_H-M   'P 1'
#
loop_
_entity.id
_entity.type
_entity.pdbx_description
1 polymer ?
#
loop_
_entity_poly.entity_id
_entity_poly.type
_entity_poly.pdbx_seq_one_letter_code
_entity_poly.pdbx_strand_id
1 'polypeptide(L)' 'RRLPVVMFKLNMAETLKAATTFIEQGHIRVGPEVITDPAFLVTRSMEDFITWTDTSAIRKQVMEYNDMV' A
#
# COMPACT_ATOMS: atom_id res chain seq x y z
N ARG A 1 -4.79 13.64 4.81
CA ARG A 1 -3.76 12.65 5.21
C ARG A 1 -3.22 12.06 3.91
N ARG A 2 -1.90 12.04 3.70
CA ARG A 2 -1.32 11.55 2.43
C ARG A 2 -1.15 10.03 2.49
N LEU A 3 -1.35 9.34 1.36
CA LEU A 3 -1.26 7.88 1.27
C LEU A 3 0.05 7.28 1.83
N PRO A 4 1.26 7.81 1.51
CA PRO A 4 2.51 7.26 2.04
C PRO A 4 2.60 7.32 3.58
N VAL A 5 2.06 8.39 4.17
CA VAL A 5 2.08 8.58 5.64
C VAL A 5 1.12 7.62 6.32
N VAL A 6 -0.03 7.33 5.69
CA VAL A 6 -0.99 6.34 6.20
C VAL A 6 -0.39 4.94 6.10
N MET A 7 0.25 4.59 4.98
CA MET A 7 0.92 3.29 4.81
C MET A 7 2.02 3.05 5.84
N PHE A 8 2.83 4.07 6.14
CA PHE A 8 3.84 3.98 7.19
C PHE A 8 3.20 3.70 8.57
N LYS A 9 2.08 4.36 8.89
CA LYS A 9 1.35 4.12 10.15
C LYS A 9 0.70 2.74 10.22
N LEU A 10 0.31 2.17 9.08
CA LEU A 10 -0.24 0.82 8.97
C LEU A 10 0.85 -0.26 8.95
N ASN A 11 2.12 0.08 9.13
CA ASN A 11 3.28 -0.83 9.03
C ASN A 11 3.35 -1.58 7.69
N MET A 12 2.80 -1.01 6.60
CA MET A 12 2.93 -1.59 5.26
C MET A 12 4.28 -1.26 4.61
N ALA A 13 4.96 -0.22 5.09
CA ALA A 13 6.27 0.19 4.64
C ALA A 13 7.08 0.73 5.82
N GLU A 14 8.34 0.36 5.91
CA GLU A 14 9.24 0.76 7.00
C GLU A 14 9.68 2.24 6.92
N THR A 15 9.62 2.84 5.74
CA THR A 15 10.01 4.24 5.54
C THR A 15 9.05 4.95 4.59
N LEU A 16 8.92 6.27 4.73
CA LEU A 16 8.12 7.08 3.81
C LEU A 16 8.62 6.99 2.37
N LYS A 17 9.93 6.87 2.17
CA LYS A 17 10.54 6.70 0.84
C LYS A 17 10.16 5.38 0.20
N ALA A 18 10.16 4.28 0.96
CA ALA A 18 9.68 3.00 0.47
C ALA A 18 8.19 3.05 0.13
N ALA A 19 7.37 3.67 0.99
CA ALA A 19 5.95 3.84 0.74
C ALA A 19 5.68 4.61 -0.56
N THR A 20 6.39 5.72 -0.81
CA THR A 20 6.26 6.46 -2.07
C THR A 20 6.63 5.61 -3.28
N THR A 21 7.73 4.86 -3.20
CA THR A 21 8.16 3.96 -4.29
C THR A 21 7.13 2.87 -4.58
N PHE A 22 6.55 2.25 -3.55
CA PHE A 22 5.51 1.23 -3.73
C PHE A 22 4.24 1.78 -4.39
N ILE A 23 3.87 3.02 -4.07
CA ILE A 23 2.74 3.71 -4.71
C ILE A 23 3.07 4.01 -6.16
N GLU A 24 4.23 4.60 -6.46
CA GLU A 24 4.65 4.93 -7.84
C GLU A 24 4.73 3.69 -8.74
N GLN A 25 5.13 2.54 -8.18
CA GLN A 25 5.16 1.25 -8.87
C GLN A 25 3.77 0.62 -9.07
N GLY A 26 2.72 1.15 -8.43
CA GLY A 26 1.35 0.63 -8.54
C GLY A 26 1.10 -0.63 -7.69
N HIS A 27 1.84 -0.82 -6.59
CA HIS A 27 1.64 -1.96 -5.68
C HIS A 27 0.47 -1.77 -4.71
N ILE A 28 -0.12 -0.59 -4.64
CA ILE A 28 -1.14 -0.21 -3.67
C ILE A 28 -2.48 0.06 -4.37
N ARG A 29 -3.55 -0.46 -3.78
CA ARG A 29 -4.92 -0.10 -4.14
C ARG A 29 -5.68 0.40 -2.93
N VAL A 30 -6.69 1.24 -3.19
CA VAL A 30 -7.66 1.70 -2.21
C VAL A 30 -9.03 1.24 -2.69
N GLY A 31 -9.58 0.22 -2.05
CA GLY A 31 -10.78 -0.45 -2.55
C GLY A 31 -10.52 -1.07 -3.94
N PRO A 32 -11.32 -0.76 -4.97
CA PRO A 32 -11.14 -1.31 -6.31
C PRO A 32 -10.08 -0.60 -7.15
N GLU A 33 -9.64 0.62 -6.76
CA GLU A 33 -8.79 1.46 -7.60
C GLU A 33 -7.31 1.35 -7.21
N VAL A 34 -6.45 1.16 -8.22
CA VAL A 34 -4.99 1.20 -8.06
C VAL A 34 -4.54 2.66 -8.06
N ILE A 35 -3.81 3.06 -7.02
CA ILE A 35 -3.35 4.44 -6.86
C ILE A 35 -1.86 4.50 -7.16
N THR A 36 -1.48 5.38 -8.11
CA THR A 36 -0.08 5.61 -8.49
C THR A 36 0.45 6.98 -8.08
N ASP A 37 -0.43 7.90 -7.66
CA ASP A 37 -0.05 9.23 -7.20
C ASP A 37 0.23 9.26 -5.69
N PRO A 38 1.49 9.52 -5.24
CA PRO A 38 1.81 9.65 -3.82
C PRO A 38 1.11 10.83 -3.14
N ALA A 39 0.68 11.84 -3.91
CA ALA A 39 -0.07 12.98 -3.38
C ALA A 39 -1.54 12.65 -3.10
N PHE A 40 -2.01 11.44 -3.39
CA PHE A 40 -3.38 11.02 -3.13
C PHE A 40 -3.80 11.27 -1.67
N LEU A 41 -4.96 11.91 -1.51
CA LEU A 41 -5.51 12.26 -0.21
C LEU A 41 -6.42 11.14 0.28
N VAL A 42 -6.05 10.53 1.39
CA VAL A 42 -6.83 9.46 2.03
C VAL A 42 -7.77 10.06 3.07
N THR A 43 -9.04 9.64 3.01
CA THR A 43 -10.07 9.94 4.02
C THR A 43 -10.11 8.82 5.07
N ARG A 44 -10.69 9.09 6.26
CA ARG A 44 -10.72 8.12 7.37
C ARG A 44 -11.39 6.80 6.97
N SER A 45 -12.49 6.86 6.23
CA SER A 45 -13.24 5.68 5.79
C SER A 45 -12.52 4.86 4.73
N MET A 46 -11.57 5.47 4.00
CA MET A 46 -10.78 4.79 2.99
C MET A 46 -9.59 4.01 3.59
N GLU A 47 -9.17 4.33 4.81
CA GLU A 47 -8.00 3.72 5.45
C GLU A 47 -8.15 2.20 5.57
N ASP A 48 -9.36 1.71 5.87
CA ASP A 48 -9.67 0.28 6.01
C ASP A 48 -9.57 -0.50 4.68
N PHE A 49 -9.61 0.20 3.55
CA PHE A 49 -9.58 -0.41 2.21
C PHE A 49 -8.22 -0.31 1.53
N ILE A 50 -7.17 0.14 2.24
CA ILE A 50 -5.81 0.19 1.70
C ILE A 50 -5.22 -1.22 1.74
N THR A 51 -4.96 -1.79 0.55
CA THR A 51 -4.35 -3.12 0.44
C THR A 51 -3.29 -3.15 -0.67
N TRP A 52 -2.47 -4.21 -0.66
CA TRP A 52 -1.64 -4.54 -1.82
C TRP A 52 -2.52 -4.92 -3.03
N THR A 53 -2.03 -4.64 -4.23
CA THR A 53 -2.64 -5.14 -5.48
C THR A 53 -2.44 -6.65 -5.59
N ASP A 54 -3.38 -7.33 -6.27
CA ASP A 54 -3.35 -8.79 -6.32
C ASP A 54 -2.14 -9.35 -7.08
N THR A 55 -1.63 -8.58 -8.06
CA THR A 55 -0.45 -8.89 -8.86
C THR A 55 0.86 -8.42 -8.21
N SER A 56 0.82 -7.77 -7.05
CA SER A 56 2.01 -7.23 -6.39
C SER A 56 3.00 -8.34 -6.00
N ALA A 57 4.26 -8.18 -6.39
CA ALA A 57 5.35 -9.05 -5.96
C ALA A 57 5.56 -8.96 -4.43
N ILE A 58 5.36 -7.77 -3.85
CA ILE A 58 5.47 -7.54 -2.41
C ILE A 58 4.42 -8.38 -1.67
N ARG A 59 3.18 -8.42 -2.19
CA ARG A 59 2.12 -9.25 -1.61
C ARG A 59 2.50 -10.73 -1.59
N LYS A 60 3.07 -11.23 -2.69
CA LYS A 60 3.53 -12.63 -2.78
C LYS A 60 4.61 -12.92 -1.76
N GLN A 61 5.62 -12.05 -1.66
CA GLN A 61 6.70 -12.21 -0.69
C GLN A 61 6.20 -12.17 0.75
N VAL A 62 5.24 -11.29 1.07
CA VAL A 62 4.63 -11.21 2.41
C VAL A 62 3.81 -12.48 2.72
N MET A 63 3.08 -13.03 1.75
CA MET A 63 2.33 -14.28 1.95
C MET A 63 3.26 -15.47 2.16
N GLU A 64 4.31 -15.58 1.34
CA GLU A 64 5.33 -16.63 1.45
C GLU A 64 6.05 -16.57 2.78
N TYR A 65 6.42 -15.37 3.25
CA TYR A 65 7.00 -15.18 4.57
C TYR A 65 6.06 -15.61 5.72
N ASN A 66 4.76 -15.42 5.54
CA ASN A 66 3.75 -15.78 6.53
C ASN A 66 3.29 -17.24 6.43
N ASP A 67 3.90 -18.05 5.56
CA ASP A 67 3.49 -19.43 5.24
C ASP A 67 1.99 -19.54 4.85
N MET A 68 1.43 -18.47 4.29
CA MET A 68 0.02 -18.41 3.86
C MET A 68 -0.15 -18.77 2.37
N VAL A 69 0.73 -19.63 1.85
CA VAL A 69 0.82 -20.04 0.43
C VAL A 69 0.68 -21.54 0.29
#